data_AF-A0A535FLE2-F1
#
_entry.id   AF-A0A535FLE2-F1
#
_cell.length_a   1.000
_cell.length_b   1.000
_cell.length_c   1.000
_cell.angle_alpha   90.00
_cell.angle_beta   90.00
_cell.angle_gamma   90.00
#
_symmetry.space_group_name_H-M   'P 1'
#
loop_
_entity.id
_entity.type
_entity.pdbx_description
1 polymer ?
#
loop_
_entity_poly.entity_id
_entity_poly.type
_entity_poly.pdbx_seq_one_letter_code
_entity_poly.pdbx_strand_id
1 'polypeptide(L)'
;MTEAFPNDTPQQRAFRAFETLVAGEDMAIDLSLAALLIANLEYPELDIAHYMAQLDSLAERVRALLGLAGAGTPEQLPVNMDVPAVIAAMNTVLFGQEHFHGNTEDYYNSS
;
A
#
# COMPACT_ATOMS: atom_id res chain seq x y z
N MET A 1 -14.97 26.20 -0.85
CA MET A 1 -14.60 26.15 0.57
C MET A 1 -14.03 24.76 0.78
N THR A 2 -12.71 24.55 0.73
CA THR A 2 -11.73 24.96 1.76
C THR A 2 -10.53 25.68 1.16
N GLU A 3 -10.07 26.72 1.85
CA GLU A 3 -8.91 27.53 1.49
C GLU A 3 -7.64 26.68 1.55
N ALA A 4 -7.00 26.48 0.40
CA ALA A 4 -5.63 25.99 0.35
C ALA A 4 -4.72 27.09 0.89
N PHE A 5 -4.25 26.94 2.14
CA PHE A 5 -3.30 27.86 2.73
C PHE A 5 -1.96 27.73 1.99
N PRO A 6 -1.47 28.78 1.31
CA PRO A 6 -0.30 28.69 0.41
C PRO A 6 1.05 28.48 1.12
N ASN A 7 1.06 28.27 2.46
CA ASN A 7 2.27 28.20 3.29
C ASN A 7 2.48 26.86 4.02
N ASP A 8 1.65 25.84 3.79
CA ASP A 8 1.84 24.54 4.46
C ASP A 8 3.12 23.87 3.95
N THR A 9 3.95 23.33 4.87
CA THR A 9 5.10 22.50 4.50
C THR A 9 4.62 21.21 3.84
N PRO A 10 5.48 20.51 3.05
CA PRO A 10 5.13 19.20 2.49
C PRO A 10 4.57 18.23 3.53
N GLN A 11 5.16 18.20 4.73
CA GLN A 11 4.75 17.34 5.83
C GLN A 11 3.38 17.71 6.39
N GLN A 12 3.09 19.02 6.54
CA GLN A 12 1.77 19.48 7.00
C GLN A 12 0.67 19.13 5.99
N ARG A 13 0.98 19.19 4.69
CA ARG A 13 0.05 18.77 3.63
C ARG A 13 -0.20 17.26 3.67
N ALA A 14 0.85 16.45 3.81
CA ALA A 14 0.72 14.99 3.92
C ALA A 14 -0.08 14.58 5.16
N PHE A 15 0.17 15.20 6.31
CA PHE A 15 -0.55 14.92 7.55
C PHE A 15 -2.03 15.28 7.43
N ARG A 16 -2.37 16.46 6.89
CA ARG A 16 -3.78 16.85 6.68
C ARG A 16 -4.49 15.93 5.68
N ALA A 17 -3.80 15.51 4.63
CA ALA A 17 -4.34 14.56 3.67
C ALA A 17 -4.62 13.20 4.33
N PHE A 18 -3.72 12.73 5.21
CA PHE A 18 -3.93 11.53 6.02
C PHE A 18 -5.14 11.68 6.95
N GLU A 19 -5.22 12.76 7.72
CA GLU A 19 -6.35 13.04 8.62
C GLU A 19 -7.69 13.02 7.88
N THR A 20 -7.72 13.62 6.69
CA THR A 20 -8.92 13.66 5.85
C THR A 20 -9.32 12.26 5.37
N LEU A 21 -8.34 11.44 4.98
CA LEU A 21 -8.57 10.09 4.48
C LEU A 21 -9.12 9.16 5.59
N VAL A 22 -8.54 9.22 6.79
CA VAL A 22 -8.93 8.32 7.90
C VAL A 22 -10.16 8.78 8.67
N ALA A 23 -10.65 10.00 8.43
CA ALA A 23 -11.91 10.49 9.00
C ALA A 23 -13.16 9.85 8.37
N GLY A 24 -13.00 9.07 7.28
CA GLY A 24 -14.08 8.33 6.62
C GLY A 24 -14.50 7.05 7.35
N GLU A 25 -15.35 6.24 6.71
CA GLU A 25 -15.72 4.92 7.21
C GLU A 25 -14.54 3.95 7.12
N ASP A 26 -14.30 3.16 8.17
CA ASP A 26 -13.14 2.27 8.30
C ASP A 26 -12.93 1.34 7.09
N MET A 27 -14.00 0.76 6.57
CA MET A 27 -13.93 -0.14 5.40
C MET A 27 -13.65 0.56 4.07
N ALA A 28 -13.80 1.88 4.00
CA ALA A 28 -13.56 2.69 2.81
C ALA A 28 -12.16 3.34 2.80
N ILE A 29 -11.38 3.15 3.87
CA ILE A 29 -10.03 3.71 3.97
C ILE A 29 -9.10 2.94 3.03
N ASP A 30 -8.51 3.66 2.08
CA ASP A 30 -7.39 3.16 1.28
C ASP A 30 -6.14 3.06 2.17
N LEU A 31 -5.87 1.86 2.68
CA LEU A 31 -4.74 1.58 3.57
C LEU A 31 -3.39 1.83 2.89
N SER A 32 -3.29 1.61 1.59
CA SER A 32 -2.05 1.81 0.83
C SER A 32 -1.72 3.30 0.76
N LEU A 33 -2.70 4.13 0.40
CA LEU A 33 -2.53 5.58 0.39
C LEU A 33 -2.26 6.14 1.79
N ALA A 34 -2.98 5.64 2.81
CA ALA A 34 -2.77 6.07 4.19
C ALA A 34 -1.34 5.78 4.67
N ALA A 35 -0.81 4.59 4.41
CA ALA A 35 0.55 4.21 4.77
C ALA A 35 1.60 5.09 4.04
N LEU A 36 1.40 5.37 2.76
CA LEU A 36 2.32 6.23 1.98
C LEU A 36 2.29 7.68 2.42
N LEU A 37 1.12 8.20 2.86
CA LEU A 37 1.03 9.55 3.43
C LEU A 37 1.78 9.64 4.76
N ILE A 38 1.74 8.61 5.60
CA ILE A 38 2.57 8.53 6.81
C ILE A 38 4.06 8.51 6.43
N ALA A 39 4.46 7.64 5.50
CA ALA A 39 5.86 7.56 5.05
C ALA A 39 6.35 8.89 4.47
N ASN A 40 5.50 9.65 3.78
CA ASN A 40 5.85 10.95 3.22
C ASN A 40 6.19 12.01 4.30
N LEU A 41 5.77 11.82 5.56
CA LEU A 41 6.16 12.69 6.67
C LEU A 41 7.67 12.61 6.96
N GLU A 42 8.22 11.40 6.91
CA GLU A 42 9.63 11.11 7.14
C GLU A 42 10.46 11.23 5.86
N TYR A 43 9.85 10.91 4.71
CA TYR A 43 10.45 10.96 3.38
C TYR A 43 9.68 11.92 2.46
N PRO A 44 9.88 13.24 2.54
CA PRO A 44 9.08 14.21 1.77
C PRO A 44 9.21 14.08 0.25
N GLU A 45 10.31 13.50 -0.23
CA GLU A 45 10.58 13.27 -1.66
C GLU A 45 9.99 11.94 -2.16
N LEU A 46 9.29 11.18 -1.31
CA LEU A 46 8.64 9.93 -1.66
C LEU A 46 7.57 10.17 -2.75
N ASP A 47 7.72 9.52 -3.89
CA ASP A 47 6.73 9.55 -4.96
C ASP A 47 5.59 8.55 -4.67
N ILE A 48 4.51 9.06 -4.07
CA ILE A 48 3.33 8.26 -3.71
C ILE A 48 2.75 7.52 -4.93
N ALA A 49 2.66 8.18 -6.10
CA ALA A 49 2.08 7.58 -7.29
C ALA A 49 2.92 6.40 -7.79
N HIS A 50 4.24 6.54 -7.75
CA HIS A 50 5.17 5.46 -8.08
C HIS A 50 4.99 4.25 -7.16
N TYR A 51 4.88 4.44 -5.84
CA TYR A 51 4.71 3.33 -4.90
C TYR A 51 3.32 2.69 -4.96
N MET A 52 2.26 3.46 -5.21
CA MET A 52 0.93 2.90 -5.49
C MET A 52 0.97 1.99 -6.72
N ALA A 53 1.56 2.44 -7.83
CA ALA A 53 1.70 1.65 -9.04
C ALA A 53 2.54 0.38 -8.83
N GLN A 54 3.56 0.42 -7.97
CA GLN A 54 4.32 -0.76 -7.59
C GLN A 54 3.47 -1.76 -6.79
N LEU A 55 2.70 -1.29 -5.81
CA LEU A 55 1.79 -2.15 -5.03
C LEU A 55 0.75 -2.82 -5.94
N ASP A 56 0.17 -2.08 -6.87
CA ASP A 56 -0.77 -2.61 -7.87
C ASP A 56 -0.12 -3.68 -8.74
N SER A 57 1.09 -3.42 -9.24
CA SER A 57 1.87 -4.39 -10.04
C SER A 57 2.15 -5.70 -9.29
N LEU A 58 2.48 -5.61 -8.00
CA LEU A 58 2.67 -6.79 -7.14
C LEU A 58 1.36 -7.54 -6.95
N ALA A 59 0.26 -6.82 -6.69
CA ALA A 59 -1.06 -7.43 -6.53
C ALA A 59 -1.51 -8.16 -7.82
N GLU A 60 -1.29 -7.56 -9.00
CA GLU A 60 -1.59 -8.19 -10.28
C GLU A 60 -0.81 -9.50 -10.50
N ARG A 61 0.46 -9.54 -10.12
CA ARG A 61 1.27 -10.77 -10.20
C ARG A 61 0.75 -11.86 -9.27
N VAL A 62 0.33 -11.49 -8.06
CA VAL A 62 -0.32 -12.44 -7.14
C VAL A 62 -1.63 -12.96 -7.73
N ARG A 63 -2.47 -12.08 -8.28
CA ARG A 63 -3.73 -12.46 -8.96
C ARG A 63 -3.47 -13.39 -10.15
N ALA A 64 -2.42 -13.14 -10.93
CA ALA A 64 -2.04 -13.99 -12.06
C ALA A 64 -1.68 -15.42 -11.61
N LEU A 65 -0.93 -15.57 -10.51
CA LEU A 65 -0.61 -16.89 -9.94
C LEU A 65 -1.86 -17.63 -9.42
N LEU A 66 -2.86 -16.87 -8.96
CA LEU A 66 -4.15 -17.42 -8.50
C LEU A 66 -5.14 -17.69 -9.65
N GLY A 67 -4.76 -17.42 -10.91
CA GLY A 67 -5.65 -17.57 -12.06
C GLY A 67 -6.78 -16.54 -12.12
N LEU A 68 -6.61 -15.39 -11.46
CA LEU A 68 -7.58 -14.29 -11.40
C LEU A 68 -7.29 -13.16 -12.41
N ALA A 69 -6.25 -13.32 -13.24
CA ALA A 69 -5.89 -12.31 -14.25
C ALA A 69 -6.92 -12.25 -15.39
N GLY A 70 -7.47 -11.06 -15.66
CA GLY A 70 -8.46 -10.85 -16.71
C GLY A 70 -9.12 -9.47 -16.66
N ALA A 71 -9.96 -9.17 -17.66
CA ALA A 71 -10.70 -7.92 -17.72
C ALA A 71 -11.79 -7.88 -16.62
N GLY A 72 -11.56 -7.08 -15.59
CA GLY A 72 -12.44 -6.95 -14.43
C GLY A 72 -11.87 -7.59 -13.16
N THR A 73 -10.61 -7.29 -12.85
CA THR A 73 -9.97 -7.71 -11.60
C THR A 73 -10.83 -7.26 -10.42
N PRO A 74 -11.40 -8.20 -9.65
CA PRO A 74 -12.28 -7.83 -8.55
C PRO A 74 -11.46 -7.15 -7.46
N GLU A 75 -11.97 -6.04 -6.92
CA GLU A 75 -11.37 -5.35 -5.77
C GLU A 75 -11.23 -6.28 -4.56
N GLN A 76 -12.10 -7.29 -4.48
CA GLN A 76 -12.14 -8.27 -3.41
C GLN A 76 -11.85 -9.69 -3.92
N LEU A 77 -11.07 -10.46 -3.16
CA LEU A 77 -10.86 -11.88 -3.44
C LEU A 77 -12.19 -12.64 -3.26
N PRO A 78 -12.50 -13.64 -4.13
CA PRO A 78 -13.65 -14.52 -3.94
C PRO A 78 -13.72 -15.12 -2.54
N VAL A 79 -14.94 -15.17 -1.97
CA VAL A 79 -15.21 -15.59 -0.58
C VAL A 79 -14.78 -17.03 -0.26
N ASN A 80 -14.61 -17.88 -1.27
CA ASN A 80 -14.27 -19.30 -1.13
C ASN A 80 -12.83 -19.63 -1.54
N MET A 81 -11.91 -18.66 -1.43
CA MET A 81 -10.51 -18.87 -1.81
C MET A 81 -9.74 -19.66 -0.75
N ASP A 82 -8.83 -20.52 -1.20
CA ASP A 82 -7.91 -21.23 -0.31
C ASP A 82 -6.84 -20.27 0.23
N VAL A 83 -7.00 -19.85 1.49
CA VAL A 83 -6.11 -18.86 2.15
C VAL A 83 -4.63 -19.29 2.09
N PRO A 84 -4.26 -20.55 2.40
CA PRO A 84 -2.91 -21.06 2.15
C PRO A 84 -2.36 -20.80 0.74
N ALA A 85 -3.19 -20.99 -0.30
CA ALA A 85 -2.78 -20.74 -1.68
C ALA A 85 -2.53 -19.24 -1.95
N VAL A 86 -3.33 -18.35 -1.35
CA VAL A 86 -3.11 -16.89 -1.42
C VAL A 86 -1.77 -16.52 -0.79
N ILE A 87 -1.51 -17.02 0.43
CA ILE A 87 -0.24 -16.76 1.13
C ILE A 87 0.94 -17.30 0.32
N ALA A 88 0.83 -18.50 -0.26
CA ALA A 88 1.87 -19.07 -1.10
C ALA A 88 2.15 -18.24 -2.36
N ALA A 89 1.11 -17.70 -3.00
CA ALA A 89 1.24 -16.80 -4.14
C ALA A 89 1.91 -15.47 -3.75
N MET A 90 1.49 -14.86 -2.64
CA MET A 90 2.14 -13.66 -2.08
C MET A 90 3.61 -13.92 -1.79
N ASN A 91 3.94 -15.04 -1.14
CA ASN A 91 5.32 -15.37 -0.82
C ASN A 91 6.17 -15.57 -2.07
N THR A 92 5.61 -16.17 -3.11
CA THR A 92 6.29 -16.37 -4.38
C THR A 92 6.63 -15.03 -5.03
N VAL A 93 5.72 -14.06 -5.01
CA VAL A 93 5.97 -12.72 -5.57
C VAL A 93 6.95 -11.94 -4.70
N LEU A 94 6.66 -11.77 -3.41
CA LEU A 94 7.43 -10.90 -2.53
C LEU A 94 8.82 -11.46 -2.21
N PHE A 95 8.94 -12.73 -1.81
CA PHE A 95 10.23 -13.31 -1.44
C PHE A 95 10.91 -13.97 -2.62
N GLY A 96 10.15 -14.69 -3.45
CA GLY A 96 10.72 -15.46 -4.56
C GLY A 96 11.17 -14.60 -5.74
N GLN A 97 10.40 -13.56 -6.09
CA GLN A 97 10.66 -12.75 -7.29
C GLN A 97 11.25 -11.37 -6.95
N GLU A 98 10.67 -10.67 -5.97
CA GLU A 98 11.21 -9.36 -5.53
C GLU A 98 12.40 -9.49 -4.59
N HIS A 99 12.74 -10.70 -4.14
CA HIS A 99 13.83 -10.96 -3.20
C HIS A 99 13.71 -10.13 -1.90
N PHE A 100 12.49 -9.72 -1.55
CA PHE A 100 12.26 -9.11 -0.25
C PHE A 100 12.68 -10.10 0.81
N HIS A 101 13.32 -9.58 1.84
CA HIS A 101 13.77 -10.33 2.98
C HIS A 101 13.31 -9.57 4.20
N GLY A 102 12.91 -10.30 5.24
CA GLY A 102 12.69 -9.67 6.53
C GLY A 102 13.97 -8.97 6.95
N ASN A 103 13.86 -7.75 7.45
CA ASN A 103 15.00 -7.03 7.99
C ASN A 103 15.35 -7.66 9.35
N THR A 104 16.01 -8.82 9.34
CA THR A 104 16.35 -9.58 10.55
C THR A 104 17.48 -8.94 11.35
N GLU A 105 18.20 -7.97 10.78
CA GLU A 105 19.30 -7.27 11.45
C GLU A 105 18.83 -6.06 12.28
N ASP A 106 17.63 -5.51 12.01
CA ASP A 106 17.19 -4.23 12.58
C ASP A 106 15.73 -4.26 13.07
N TYR A 107 15.24 -5.43 13.49
CA TYR A 107 13.84 -5.61 13.91
C TYR A 107 13.46 -4.85 15.21
N TYR A 108 14.46 -4.31 15.93
CA TYR A 108 14.31 -3.63 17.21
C TYR A 108 15.09 -2.31 17.34
N ASN A 109 15.62 -1.74 16.26
CA ASN A 109 16.31 -0.46 16.37
C ASN A 109 15.29 0.68 16.34
N SER A 110 14.69 0.91 17.50
CA SER A 110 14.23 2.23 17.89
C SER A 110 15.47 3.10 18.15
N SER A 111 16.00 3.77 17.12
CA SER A 111 16.94 4.88 17.30
C SER A 111 16.19 6.20 17.31
#